data_AF-A0A6P2D7F4-F1
#
_entry.id   AF-A0A6P2D7F4-F1
#
_cell.length_a   1.000
_cell.length_b   1.000
_cell.length_c   1.000
_cell.angle_alpha   90.00
_cell.angle_beta   90.00
_cell.angle_gamma   90.00
#
_symmetry.space_group_name_H-M   'P 1'
#
loop_
_entity.id
_entity.type
_entity.pdbx_description
1 polymer ?
#
loop_
_entity_poly.entity_id
_entity_poly.type
_entity_poly.pdbx_seq_one_letter_code
_entity_poly.pdbx_strand_id
1 'polypeptide(L)'
;MYEKVSGVDEVAVVSGVEKVGDDLVVARAGADGNETRYTKMVVSAEGLRQEREGADGKSAWLLKSGLRPGDSWDVPDGGKRTVYGPEPIEVPAGKFTALRVVWEHEGGRLTSWYAPGVGEVKRVEKKPGGKETVTRLLKSFQVKEKK
;
A
#
# COMPACT_ATOMS: atom_id res chain seq x y z
N MET A 1 -9.77 8.49 -1.19
CA MET A 1 -9.35 9.64 -0.36
C MET A 1 -8.88 9.12 0.98
N TYR A 2 -7.72 9.58 1.42
CA TYR A 2 -7.08 9.21 2.68
C TYR A 2 -6.91 10.43 3.56
N GLU A 3 -7.01 10.26 4.87
CA GLU A 3 -6.48 11.22 5.83
C GLU A 3 -4.99 10.99 6.03
N LYS A 4 -4.17 12.04 5.95
CA LYS A 4 -2.75 11.99 6.37
C LYS A 4 -2.57 12.47 7.79
N VAL A 5 -1.41 12.13 8.37
CA VAL A 5 -0.95 12.67 9.67
C VAL A 5 -0.98 14.21 9.74
N SER A 6 -0.79 14.90 8.62
CA SER A 6 -0.85 16.37 8.56
C SER A 6 -2.27 16.94 8.66
N GLY A 7 -3.30 16.11 8.75
CA GLY A 7 -4.71 16.51 8.67
C GLY A 7 -5.18 16.88 7.26
N VAL A 8 -4.30 16.75 6.25
CA VAL A 8 -4.62 17.06 4.85
C VAL A 8 -5.09 15.78 4.15
N ASP A 9 -6.23 15.88 3.46
CA ASP A 9 -6.76 14.78 2.68
C ASP A 9 -5.90 14.52 1.43
N GLU A 10 -5.53 13.25 1.23
CA GLU A 10 -4.83 12.76 0.06
C GLU A 10 -5.82 12.05 -0.86
N VAL A 11 -6.02 12.60 -2.05
CA VAL A 11 -6.77 11.92 -3.11
C VAL A 11 -5.77 11.21 -4.02
N ALA A 12 -5.95 9.90 -4.17
CA ALA A 12 -5.26 9.10 -5.16
C ALA A 12 -6.29 8.65 -6.19
N VAL A 13 -6.05 8.99 -7.45
CA VAL A 13 -6.89 8.63 -8.59
C VAL A 13 -6.13 7.64 -9.46
N VAL A 14 -6.78 6.56 -9.89
CA VAL A 14 -6.23 5.71 -10.96
C VAL A 14 -6.29 6.50 -12.26
N SER A 15 -5.12 6.92 -12.76
CA SER A 15 -4.99 7.71 -13.99
C SER A 15 -4.83 6.84 -15.23
N GLY A 16 -4.36 5.60 -15.07
CA GLY A 16 -4.19 4.66 -16.17
C GLY A 16 -4.03 3.23 -15.66
N VAL A 17 -4.43 2.27 -16.50
CA VAL A 17 -4.19 0.85 -16.30
C VAL A 17 -3.70 0.29 -17.62
N GLU A 18 -2.48 -0.23 -17.64
CA GLU A 18 -1.87 -0.87 -18.80
C GLU A 18 -1.68 -2.35 -18.50
N LYS A 19 -1.95 -3.21 -19.49
CA LYS A 19 -1.62 -4.63 -19.42
C LYS A 19 -0.27 -4.84 -20.09
N VAL A 20 0.70 -5.35 -19.34
CA VAL A 20 2.06 -5.65 -19.82
C VAL A 20 2.31 -7.13 -19.60
N GLY A 21 2.20 -7.95 -20.66
CA GLY A 21 2.16 -9.40 -20.50
C GLY A 21 0.94 -9.82 -19.68
N ASP A 22 1.15 -10.55 -18.58
CA ASP A 22 0.10 -10.94 -17.63
C ASP A 22 -0.05 -9.96 -16.45
N ASP A 23 0.80 -8.95 -16.38
CA ASP A 23 0.79 -7.96 -15.30
C ASP A 23 -0.10 -6.75 -15.65
N LEU A 24 -0.68 -6.14 -14.62
CA LEU A 24 -1.36 -4.86 -14.72
C LEU A 24 -0.50 -3.78 -14.07
N VAL A 25 -0.09 -2.79 -14.87
CA VAL A 25 0.58 -1.58 -14.40
C VAL A 25 -0.49 -0.52 -14.16
N VAL A 26 -0.68 -0.14 -12.90
CA VAL A 26 -1.67 0.83 -12.45
C VAL A 26 -0.97 2.14 -12.10
N ALA A 27 -1.22 3.17 -12.92
CA ALA A 27 -0.74 4.52 -12.70
C ALA A 27 -1.68 5.29 -11.76
N ARG A 28 -1.09 6.08 -10.84
CA ARG A 28 -1.83 6.89 -9.87
C ARG A 28 -1.41 8.36 -9.90
N ALA A 29 -2.40 9.25 -9.88
CA ALA A 29 -2.22 10.70 -9.80
C ALA A 29 -2.90 11.28 -8.55
N GLY A 30 -2.48 12.49 -8.17
CA GLY A 30 -3.16 13.31 -7.18
C GLY A 30 -4.48 13.89 -7.70
N ALA A 31 -5.26 14.55 -6.84
CA ALA A 31 -6.45 15.29 -7.28
C ALA A 31 -6.13 16.44 -8.25
N ASP A 32 -4.91 16.98 -8.18
CA ASP A 32 -4.37 18.01 -9.05
C ASP A 32 -3.87 17.46 -10.40
N GLY A 33 -4.00 16.15 -10.63
CA GLY A 33 -3.52 15.49 -11.84
C GLY A 33 -1.99 15.28 -11.88
N ASN A 34 -1.26 15.77 -10.88
CA ASN A 34 0.18 15.61 -10.81
C ASN A 34 0.55 14.18 -10.39
N GLU A 35 1.66 13.69 -10.90
CA GLU A 35 2.22 12.41 -10.48
C GLU A 35 2.57 12.45 -8.99
N THR A 36 2.06 11.47 -8.24
CA THR A 36 2.44 11.31 -6.84
C THR A 36 3.70 10.46 -6.77
N ARG A 37 4.53 10.60 -5.71
CA ARG A 37 5.71 9.74 -5.42
C ARG A 37 5.45 8.21 -5.41
N TYR A 38 4.21 7.78 -5.64
CA TYR A 38 3.76 6.40 -5.61
C TYR A 38 3.19 5.97 -6.97
N THR A 39 3.77 6.47 -8.05
CA THR A 39 3.17 6.63 -9.38
C THR A 39 2.72 5.31 -10.01
N LYS A 40 3.43 4.20 -9.79
CA LYS A 40 3.16 2.93 -10.47
C LYS A 40 3.11 1.75 -9.51
N MET A 41 2.00 1.03 -9.59
CA MET A 41 1.78 -0.25 -8.90
C MET A 41 1.71 -1.33 -9.96
N VAL A 42 2.39 -2.44 -9.74
CA VAL A 42 2.25 -3.61 -10.60
C VAL A 42 1.50 -4.69 -9.85
N VAL A 43 0.41 -5.14 -10.44
CA VAL A 43 -0.45 -6.23 -9.95
C VAL A 43 -0.21 -7.43 -10.86
N SER A 44 0.24 -8.54 -10.28
CA SER A 44 0.45 -9.80 -10.97
C SER A 44 -0.14 -10.96 -10.19
N ALA A 45 -0.13 -12.16 -10.78
CA ALA A 45 -0.48 -13.39 -10.06
C ALA A 45 0.41 -13.61 -8.82
N GLU A 46 1.64 -13.11 -8.84
CA GLU A 46 2.61 -13.23 -7.74
C GLU A 46 2.38 -12.21 -6.62
N GLY A 47 1.60 -11.15 -6.87
CA GLY A 47 1.15 -10.19 -5.86
C GLY A 47 1.22 -8.74 -6.31
N LEU A 48 1.44 -7.87 -5.34
CA LEU A 48 1.46 -6.42 -5.47
C LEU A 48 2.87 -5.87 -5.23
N ARG A 49 3.46 -5.23 -6.25
CA ARG A 49 4.74 -4.54 -6.13
C ARG A 49 4.60 -3.07 -6.48
N GLN A 50 5.47 -2.26 -5.89
CA GLN A 50 5.56 -0.83 -6.15
C GLN A 50 6.92 -0.52 -6.74
N GLU A 51 6.93 0.18 -7.86
CA GLU A 51 8.14 0.79 -8.40
C GLU A 51 8.53 1.97 -7.50
N ARG A 52 9.80 2.00 -7.05
CA ARG A 52 10.37 3.11 -6.31
C ARG A 52 11.29 3.88 -7.26
N GLU A 53 10.99 5.15 -7.50
CA GLU A 53 11.93 6.03 -8.20
C GLU A 53 13.17 6.24 -7.33
N GLY A 54 14.36 6.11 -7.93
CA GLY A 54 15.65 6.45 -7.31
C GLY A 54 16.43 5.30 -6.65
N ALA A 55 15.89 4.08 -6.56
CA ALA A 55 16.63 2.91 -6.05
C ALA A 55 16.88 1.88 -7.17
N ASP A 56 17.93 2.05 -7.96
CA ASP A 56 18.41 1.07 -8.97
C ASP A 56 17.36 0.42 -9.92
N GLY A 57 16.15 0.99 -10.06
CA GLY A 57 15.02 0.32 -10.72
C GLY A 57 14.42 -0.88 -9.96
N LYS A 58 14.74 -1.08 -8.67
CA LYS A 58 14.27 -2.22 -7.88
C LYS A 58 12.84 -1.99 -7.38
N SER A 59 11.91 -2.81 -7.86
CA SER A 59 10.53 -2.86 -7.35
C SER A 59 10.47 -3.50 -5.97
N ALA A 60 9.68 -2.92 -5.06
CA ALA A 60 9.48 -3.46 -3.72
C ALA A 60 8.14 -4.21 -3.64
N TRP A 61 8.18 -5.49 -3.26
CA TRP A 61 6.98 -6.28 -2.98
C TRP A 61 6.25 -5.77 -1.74
N LEU A 62 5.06 -5.20 -1.92
CA LEU A 62 4.20 -4.74 -0.83
C LEU A 62 3.39 -5.89 -0.24
N LEU A 63 2.94 -6.80 -1.09
CA LEU A 63 2.21 -8.01 -0.72
C LEU A 63 2.52 -9.09 -1.76
N LYS A 64 2.79 -10.32 -1.34
CA LYS A 64 2.92 -11.46 -2.26
C LYS A 64 1.67 -12.35 -2.18
N SER A 65 1.33 -13.00 -3.27
CA SER A 65 0.26 -13.99 -3.33
C SER A 65 0.68 -15.30 -2.66
N GLY A 66 -0.30 -16.07 -2.17
CA GLY A 66 -0.05 -17.38 -1.57
C GLY A 66 0.67 -17.36 -0.21
N LEU A 67 0.84 -16.17 0.39
CA LEU A 67 1.47 -16.06 1.71
C LEU A 67 0.54 -16.55 2.83
N ARG A 68 1.15 -17.17 3.83
CA ARG A 68 0.53 -17.58 5.08
C ARG A 68 0.94 -16.62 6.21
N PRO A 69 0.13 -16.51 7.28
CA PRO A 69 0.52 -15.72 8.45
C PRO A 69 1.90 -16.13 8.97
N GLY A 70 2.79 -15.16 9.18
CA GLY A 70 4.18 -15.36 9.61
C GLY A 70 5.19 -15.43 8.47
N ASP A 71 4.75 -15.61 7.21
CA ASP A 71 5.66 -15.56 6.07
C ASP A 71 6.27 -14.16 5.95
N SER A 72 7.53 -14.12 5.52
CA SER A 72 8.32 -12.89 5.47
C SER A 72 9.27 -12.85 4.28
N TRP A 73 9.66 -11.63 3.89
CA TRP A 73 10.58 -11.40 2.79
C TRP A 73 11.41 -10.14 3.01
N ASP A 74 12.63 -10.15 2.50
CA ASP A 74 13.51 -8.99 2.53
C ASP A 74 13.06 -7.92 1.52
N VAL A 75 13.25 -6.67 1.90
CA VAL A 75 12.98 -5.51 1.03
C VAL A 75 14.30 -5.04 0.45
N PRO A 76 14.39 -4.76 -0.88
CA PRO A 76 15.65 -4.38 -1.52
C PRO A 76 16.39 -3.18 -0.89
N ASP A 77 15.63 -2.23 -0.35
CA ASP A 77 16.18 -1.02 0.31
C ASP A 77 16.41 -1.22 1.82
N GLY A 78 16.41 -2.48 2.27
CA GLY A 78 16.63 -2.86 3.65
C GLY A 78 15.36 -3.15 4.44
N GLY A 79 15.57 -3.92 5.51
CA GLY A 79 14.51 -4.38 6.39
C GLY A 79 13.74 -5.58 5.85
N LYS A 80 12.75 -5.99 6.64
CA LYS A 80 12.00 -7.23 6.45
C LYS A 80 10.51 -6.96 6.53
N ARG A 81 9.76 -7.51 5.59
CA ARG A 81 8.29 -7.53 5.64
C ARG A 81 7.81 -8.86 6.16
N THR A 82 6.80 -8.82 7.02
CA THR A 82 6.11 -10.00 7.56
C THR A 82 4.62 -9.82 7.39
N VAL A 83 3.96 -10.81 6.80
CA VAL A 83 2.49 -10.82 6.70
C VAL A 83 1.88 -11.49 7.92
N TYR A 84 0.75 -10.95 8.37
CA TYR A 84 -0.08 -11.51 9.41
C TYR A 84 -1.44 -11.86 8.82
N GLY A 85 -2.17 -12.73 9.51
CA GLY A 85 -3.47 -13.20 9.05
C GLY A 85 -4.50 -12.08 8.87
N PRO A 86 -5.59 -12.38 8.15
CA PRO A 86 -6.68 -11.43 7.97
C PRO A 86 -7.28 -11.05 9.32
N GLU A 87 -7.45 -9.76 9.55
CA GLU A 87 -8.10 -9.23 10.75
C GLU A 87 -9.15 -8.18 10.38
N PRO A 88 -10.24 -8.05 11.17
CA PRO A 88 -11.23 -7.01 10.96
C PRO A 88 -10.62 -5.64 11.27
N ILE A 89 -10.88 -4.67 10.40
CA ILE A 89 -10.44 -3.29 10.56
C ILE A 89 -11.57 -2.33 10.20
N GLU A 90 -11.77 -1.33 11.06
CA GLU A 90 -12.74 -0.26 10.86
C GLU A 90 -12.00 1.05 10.54
N VAL A 91 -12.40 1.67 9.45
CA VAL A 91 -11.93 2.98 8.98
C VAL A 91 -13.16 3.79 8.56
N PRO A 92 -13.06 5.12 8.34
CA PRO A 92 -14.25 5.91 7.98
C PRO A 92 -14.92 5.45 6.67
N ALA A 93 -14.17 4.82 5.76
CA ALA A 93 -14.75 4.21 4.55
C ALA A 93 -15.55 2.91 4.79
N GLY A 94 -15.55 2.36 6.01
CA GLY A 94 -16.29 1.16 6.39
C GLY A 94 -15.45 0.11 7.13
N LYS A 95 -16.03 -1.09 7.26
CA LYS A 95 -15.41 -2.26 7.89
C LYS A 95 -14.87 -3.21 6.83
N PHE A 96 -13.63 -3.66 6.99
CA PHE A 96 -12.94 -4.55 6.06
C PHE A 96 -12.32 -5.72 6.80
N THR A 97 -12.17 -6.85 6.11
CA THR A 97 -11.21 -7.88 6.50
C THR A 97 -9.91 -7.61 5.74
N ALA A 98 -8.81 -7.35 6.44
CA ALA A 98 -7.57 -6.90 5.82
C ALA A 98 -6.37 -7.74 6.27
N LEU A 99 -5.44 -7.99 5.35
CA LEU A 99 -4.14 -8.56 5.66
C LEU A 99 -3.25 -7.47 6.27
N ARG A 100 -2.70 -7.73 7.45
CA ARG A 100 -1.73 -6.84 8.08
C ARG A 100 -0.32 -7.21 7.62
N VAL A 101 0.40 -6.25 7.05
CA VAL A 101 1.81 -6.40 6.67
C VAL A 101 2.64 -5.43 7.50
N VAL A 102 3.68 -5.94 8.15
CA VAL A 102 4.62 -5.14 8.93
C VAL A 102 5.95 -5.11 8.19
N TRP A 103 6.48 -3.92 7.93
CA TRP A 103 7.84 -3.69 7.47
C TRP A 103 8.68 -3.14 8.64
N GLU A 104 9.69 -3.90 9.04
CA GLU A 104 10.67 -3.48 10.05
C GLU A 104 11.97 -3.13 9.34
N HIS A 105 12.49 -1.93 9.58
CA HIS A 105 13.74 -1.43 9.02
C HIS A 105 14.46 -0.54 10.04
N GLU A 106 15.69 -0.13 9.75
CA GLU A 106 16.50 0.69 10.67
C GLU A 106 15.79 2.00 11.08
N GLY A 107 15.06 2.60 10.15
CA GLY A 107 14.28 3.82 10.36
C GLY A 107 12.95 3.61 11.11
N GLY A 108 12.64 2.39 11.56
CA GLY A 108 11.45 2.09 12.36
C GLY A 108 10.58 0.96 11.81
N ARG A 109 9.30 1.05 12.11
CA ARG A 109 8.29 0.05 11.73
C ARG A 109 7.13 0.71 11.02
N LEU A 110 6.75 0.15 9.87
CA LEU A 110 5.58 0.56 9.11
C LEU A 110 4.61 -0.61 9.00
N THR A 111 3.38 -0.41 9.46
CA THR A 111 2.31 -1.40 9.41
C THR A 111 1.24 -0.94 8.44
N SER A 112 0.94 -1.76 7.43
CA SER A 112 -0.09 -1.51 6.42
C SER A 112 -1.15 -2.59 6.47
N TRP A 113 -2.41 -2.20 6.27
CA TRP A 113 -3.55 -3.11 6.18
C TRP A 113 -4.11 -3.09 4.77
N TYR A 114 -4.16 -4.25 4.12
CA TYR A 114 -4.62 -4.41 2.74
C TYR A 114 -5.94 -5.18 2.68
N ALA A 115 -7.00 -4.54 2.18
CA ALA A 115 -8.29 -5.17 1.95
C ALA A 115 -8.46 -5.57 0.47
N PRO A 116 -9.00 -6.76 0.17
CA PRO A 116 -9.32 -7.18 -1.20
C PRO A 116 -10.21 -6.17 -1.92
N GLY A 117 -9.93 -5.90 -3.20
CA GLY A 117 -10.71 -4.96 -4.02
C GLY A 117 -10.53 -3.47 -3.68
N VAL A 118 -9.82 -3.14 -2.60
CA VAL A 118 -9.63 -1.75 -2.12
C VAL A 118 -8.15 -1.36 -2.08
N GLY A 119 -7.28 -2.27 -1.63
CA GLY A 119 -5.87 -2.00 -1.41
C GLY A 119 -5.58 -1.58 0.03
N GLU A 120 -4.61 -0.69 0.23
CA GLU A 120 -4.22 -0.22 1.57
C GLU A 120 -5.35 0.61 2.20
N VAL A 121 -5.95 0.14 3.30
CA VAL A 121 -7.04 0.86 4.01
C VAL A 121 -6.53 1.67 5.20
N LYS A 122 -5.38 1.27 5.76
CA LYS A 122 -4.73 1.96 6.88
C LYS A 122 -3.22 1.78 6.79
N ARG A 123 -2.48 2.79 7.24
CA ARG A 123 -1.04 2.75 7.48
C ARG A 123 -0.69 3.41 8.81
N VAL A 124 0.15 2.73 9.58
CA VAL A 124 0.71 3.21 10.85
C VAL A 124 2.23 3.17 10.75
N GLU A 125 2.89 4.22 11.22
CA GLU A 125 4.34 4.31 11.29
C GLU A 125 4.77 4.52 12.74
N LYS A 126 5.85 3.83 13.13
CA LYS A 126 6.52 3.97 14.41
C LYS A 126 8.01 4.17 14.18
N LYS A 127 8.50 5.38 14.43
CA LYS A 127 9.93 5.68 14.41
C LYS A 127 10.64 5.10 15.64
N PRO A 128 11.96 4.87 15.60
CA PRO A 128 12.73 4.44 16.77
C PRO A 128 12.50 5.38 17.95
N GLY A 129 12.12 4.82 19.11
CA GLY A 129 11.78 5.59 20.32
C GLY A 129 10.51 6.44 20.24
N GLY A 130 9.81 6.44 19.10
CA GLY A 130 8.62 7.25 18.85
C GLY A 130 7.31 6.54 19.21
N LYS A 131 6.24 7.34 19.25
CA LYS A 131 4.86 6.83 19.31
C LYS A 131 4.40 6.35 17.94
N GLU A 132 3.45 5.42 17.94
CA GLU A 132 2.76 5.03 16.73
C GLU A 132 1.91 6.18 16.20
N THR A 133 1.98 6.42 14.90
CA THR A 133 1.23 7.47 14.22
C THR A 133 0.48 6.89 13.03
N VAL A 134 -0.81 7.16 12.92
CA VAL A 134 -1.58 6.82 11.72
C VAL A 134 -1.17 7.78 10.61
N THR A 135 -0.54 7.28 9.56
CA THR A 135 -0.01 8.09 8.46
C THR A 135 -0.90 8.10 7.23
N ARG A 136 -1.74 7.07 7.06
CA ARG A 136 -2.83 7.04 6.07
C ARG A 136 -4.05 6.32 6.64
N LEU A 137 -5.23 6.90 6.48
CA LEU A 137 -6.50 6.30 6.88
C LEU A 137 -7.54 6.48 5.77
N LEU A 138 -8.10 5.38 5.25
CA LEU A 138 -9.05 5.47 4.13
C LEU A 138 -10.37 6.08 4.58
N LYS A 139 -10.68 7.28 4.07
CA LYS A 139 -11.93 8.00 4.36
C LYS A 139 -13.06 7.61 3.40
N SER A 140 -12.72 7.43 2.13
CA SER A 140 -13.67 7.01 1.10
C SER A 140 -12.92 6.47 -0.12
N PHE A 141 -13.59 5.62 -0.90
CA PHE A 141 -13.12 5.21 -2.22
C PHE A 141 -14.30 5.07 -3.16
N GLN A 142 -14.06 5.17 -4.46
CA GLN A 142 -15.04 4.97 -5.50
C GLN A 142 -14.42 4.05 -6.53
N VAL A 143 -15.13 3.00 -6.91
CA VAL A 143 -14.74 2.12 -7.99
C VAL A 143 -15.39 2.67 -9.26
N LYS A 144 -14.59 3.06 -10.26
CA LYS A 144 -15.15 3.29 -11.59
C LYS A 144 -15.43 1.93 -12.21
N GLU A 145 -16.70 1.58 -12.34
CA GLU A 145 -17.09 0.42 -13.14
C GLU A 145 -16.58 0.61 -14.57
N LYS A 146 -15.95 -0.42 -15.13
CA LYS A 146 -15.66 -0.45 -16.56
C LYS A 146 -17.00 -0.62 -17.27
N LYS A 147 -17.42 0.40 -18.02
CA LYS A 147 -18.44 0.26 -19.07
C LYS A 147 -17.93 -0.61 -20.20
#